data_AF-A0A2M7ZMW9-F1
#
_entry.id   AF-A0A2M7ZMW9-F1
#
_cell.length_a   1.000
_cell.length_b   1.000
_cell.length_c   1.000
_cell.angle_alpha   90.00
_cell.angle_beta   90.00
_cell.angle_gamma   90.00
#
_symmetry.space_group_name_H-M   'P 1'
#
loop_
_entity.id
_entity.type
_entity.pdbx_description
1 polymer ?
#
loop_
_entity_poly.entity_id
_entity_poly.type
_entity_poly.pdbx_seq_one_letter_code
_entity_poly.pdbx_strand_id
1 'polypeptide(L)'
;MLIKTISKIKTKRSFHFIIIISFLFLFLQGCKTNIDNRVSFNNFSTTDLIINFRGQEIRVNVGQKTDITEINKGTYTYSTSFNLPVGATSSTTNGDVNGTVIINSDTKVLVIYTSSIVGGVFTLSATLSTSESQGTPTSP
;
A
#
# COMPACT_ATOMS: atom_id res chain seq x y z
N MET A 1 -24.72 1.03 -65.73
CA MET A 1 -24.49 2.04 -64.67
C MET A 1 -24.94 1.60 -63.26
N LEU A 2 -25.68 0.49 -63.09
CA LEU A 2 -26.15 0.02 -61.77
C LEU A 2 -25.08 -0.65 -60.87
N ILE A 3 -24.07 -1.30 -61.46
CA ILE A 3 -23.12 -2.15 -60.70
C ILE A 3 -22.18 -1.34 -59.79
N LYS A 4 -21.82 -0.11 -60.19
CA LYS A 4 -20.94 0.78 -59.39
C LYS A 4 -21.62 1.33 -58.13
N THR A 5 -22.95 1.48 -58.13
CA THR A 5 -23.70 2.08 -57.02
C THR A 5 -23.84 1.11 -55.84
N ILE A 6 -24.05 -0.18 -56.14
CA ILE A 6 -24.19 -1.25 -55.13
C ILE A 6 -22.86 -1.51 -54.42
N SER A 7 -21.74 -1.47 -55.16
CA SER A 7 -20.38 -1.60 -54.60
C SER A 7 -20.06 -0.46 -53.60
N LYS A 8 -20.29 0.81 -53.98
CA LYS A 8 -20.07 1.97 -53.09
C LYS A 8 -20.90 1.94 -51.79
N ILE A 9 -22.13 1.42 -51.85
CA ILE A 9 -23.02 1.29 -50.68
C ILE A 9 -22.50 0.21 -49.71
N LYS A 10 -21.98 -0.91 -50.23
CA LYS A 10 -21.40 -2.00 -49.43
C LYS A 10 -20.10 -1.54 -48.72
N THR A 11 -19.25 -0.78 -49.41
CA THR A 11 -18.00 -0.23 -48.85
C THR A 11 -18.26 0.84 -47.78
N LYS A 12 -19.24 1.73 -47.97
CA LYS A 12 -19.64 2.74 -46.96
C LYS A 12 -20.17 2.11 -45.66
N ARG A 13 -20.95 1.04 -45.79
CA ARG A 13 -21.54 0.30 -44.65
C ARG A 13 -20.48 -0.49 -43.88
N SER A 14 -19.50 -1.04 -44.58
CA SER A 14 -18.34 -1.72 -43.98
C SER A 14 -17.40 -0.76 -43.26
N PHE A 15 -17.19 0.45 -43.79
CA PHE A 15 -16.34 1.47 -43.17
C PHE A 15 -16.90 2.00 -41.83
N HIS A 16 -18.23 2.15 -41.73
CA HIS A 16 -18.88 2.51 -40.46
C HIS A 16 -18.72 1.42 -39.40
N PHE A 17 -18.76 0.15 -39.80
CA PHE A 17 -18.56 -0.99 -38.90
C PHE A 17 -17.14 -1.00 -38.31
N ILE A 18 -16.12 -0.67 -39.11
CA ILE A 18 -14.72 -0.59 -38.68
C ILE A 18 -14.52 0.55 -37.67
N ILE A 19 -15.14 1.71 -37.89
CA ILE A 19 -15.06 2.85 -36.97
C ILE A 19 -15.71 2.53 -35.61
N ILE A 20 -16.88 1.87 -35.61
CA ILE A 20 -17.58 1.48 -34.38
C ILE A 20 -16.77 0.47 -33.57
N ILE A 21 -16.17 -0.53 -34.25
CA ILE A 21 -15.28 -1.51 -33.62
C ILE A 21 -14.02 -0.85 -33.06
N SER A 22 -13.42 0.08 -33.79
CA SER A 22 -12.26 0.84 -33.32
C SER A 22 -12.57 1.68 -32.09
N PHE A 23 -13.76 2.30 -32.03
CA PHE A 23 -14.21 3.05 -30.84
C PHE A 23 -14.48 2.13 -29.64
N LEU A 24 -14.99 0.91 -29.88
CA LEU A 24 -15.23 -0.09 -28.84
C LEU A 24 -13.91 -0.56 -28.19
N PHE A 25 -12.83 -0.69 -28.96
CA PHE A 25 -11.51 -1.04 -28.43
C PHE A 25 -10.87 0.05 -27.55
N LEU A 26 -11.24 1.33 -27.73
CA LEU A 26 -10.75 2.42 -26.88
C LEU A 26 -11.33 2.37 -25.45
N PHE A 27 -12.51 1.76 -25.26
CA PHE A 27 -13.11 1.57 -23.93
C PHE A 27 -12.55 0.36 -23.17
N LEU A 28 -11.78 -0.52 -23.83
CA LEU A 28 -11.19 -1.70 -23.21
C LEU A 28 -9.82 -1.44 -22.56
N GLN A 29 -9.24 -0.24 -22.75
CA GLN A 29 -8.10 0.22 -21.96
C GLN A 29 -8.60 0.76 -20.61
N GLY A 30 -9.27 -0.11 -19.84
CA GLY A 30 -9.76 0.20 -18.51
C GLY A 30 -8.61 0.66 -17.61
N CYS A 31 -8.86 1.73 -16.85
CA CYS A 31 -8.05 2.09 -15.70
C CYS A 31 -7.65 0.83 -14.94
N LYS A 32 -6.37 0.73 -14.55
CA LYS A 32 -5.85 -0.35 -13.71
C LYS A 32 -6.75 -0.46 -12.47
N THR A 33 -7.64 -1.44 -12.44
CA THR A 33 -8.71 -1.54 -11.42
C THR A 33 -8.17 -2.03 -10.08
N ASN A 34 -6.97 -2.63 -10.08
CA ASN A 34 -6.29 -3.09 -8.87
C ASN A 34 -5.23 -2.08 -8.44
N ILE A 35 -5.59 -1.29 -7.43
CA ILE A 35 -4.66 -0.45 -6.66
C ILE A 35 -4.15 -1.30 -5.50
N ASP A 36 -2.87 -1.69 -5.52
CA ASP A 36 -2.23 -2.50 -4.46
C ASP A 36 -1.68 -1.61 -3.35
N ASN A 37 -2.59 -0.98 -2.62
CA ASN A 37 -2.24 -0.25 -1.40
C ASN A 37 -2.07 -1.23 -0.25
N ARG A 38 -0.90 -1.21 0.39
CA ARG A 38 -0.56 -2.13 1.48
C ARG A 38 0.22 -1.45 2.59
N VAL A 39 -0.13 -1.76 3.83
CA VAL A 39 0.68 -1.46 5.02
C VAL A 39 1.12 -2.79 5.63
N SER A 40 2.42 -2.92 5.84
CA SER A 40 3.07 -4.10 6.38
C SER A 40 3.66 -3.78 7.74
N PHE A 41 3.33 -4.56 8.76
CA PHE A 41 3.95 -4.48 10.07
C PHE A 41 4.79 -5.73 10.31
N ASN A 42 6.10 -5.56 10.53
CA ASN A 42 7.04 -6.66 10.67
C ASN A 42 7.71 -6.62 12.04
N ASN A 43 7.53 -7.66 12.84
CA ASN A 43 7.97 -7.69 14.23
C ASN A 43 9.23 -8.54 14.39
N PHE A 44 10.39 -7.90 14.50
CA PHE A 44 11.65 -8.53 14.94
C PHE A 44 12.00 -8.19 16.39
N SER A 45 11.06 -7.63 17.15
CA SER A 45 11.26 -7.40 18.58
C SER A 45 11.14 -8.70 19.37
N THR A 46 11.46 -8.65 20.67
CA THR A 46 11.39 -9.80 21.58
C THR A 46 10.02 -9.93 22.26
N THR A 47 9.00 -9.16 21.85
CA THR A 47 7.66 -9.20 22.42
C THR A 47 6.59 -9.13 21.32
N ASP A 48 5.40 -9.67 21.59
CA ASP A 48 4.27 -9.54 20.67
C ASP A 48 3.78 -8.10 20.65
N LEU A 49 3.39 -7.63 19.47
CA LEU A 49 2.90 -6.27 19.26
C LEU A 49 1.40 -6.27 19.00
N ILE A 50 0.74 -5.27 19.55
CA ILE A 50 -0.66 -4.96 19.29
C ILE A 50 -0.70 -3.60 18.61
N ILE A 51 -1.15 -3.58 17.36
CA ILE A 51 -1.17 -2.39 16.53
C ILE A 51 -2.62 -2.00 16.31
N ASN A 52 -2.98 -0.78 16.70
CA ASN A 52 -4.25 -0.19 16.32
C ASN A 52 -4.06 0.57 15.01
N PHE A 53 -4.71 0.10 13.95
CA PHE A 53 -4.73 0.78 12.65
C PHE A 53 -6.17 0.80 12.13
N ARG A 54 -6.67 1.98 11.76
CA ARG A 54 -8.06 2.19 11.30
C ARG A 54 -9.11 1.68 12.32
N GLY A 55 -8.80 1.75 13.62
CA GLY A 55 -9.69 1.26 14.68
C GLY A 55 -9.75 -0.26 14.79
N GLN A 56 -8.89 -1.00 14.08
CA GLN A 56 -8.77 -2.45 14.18
C GLN A 56 -7.53 -2.82 14.98
N GLU A 57 -7.69 -3.80 15.87
CA GLU A 57 -6.57 -4.42 16.56
C GLU A 57 -5.89 -5.45 15.64
N ILE A 58 -4.61 -5.26 15.37
CA ILE A 58 -3.77 -6.17 14.61
C ILE A 58 -2.70 -6.71 15.55
N ARG A 59 -2.74 -8.01 15.80
CA ARG A 59 -1.67 -8.69 16.54
C ARG A 59 -0.56 -9.11 15.58
N VAL A 60 0.68 -8.75 15.92
CA VAL A 60 1.87 -9.15 15.17
C VAL A 60 2.81 -9.87 16.13
N ASN A 61 2.79 -11.20 16.08
CA ASN A 61 3.62 -12.02 16.93
C ASN A 61 5.11 -11.86 16.62
N VAL A 62 5.97 -12.21 17.58
CA VAL A 62 7.42 -12.22 17.39
C VAL A 62 7.82 -13.02 16.15
N GLY A 63 8.65 -12.42 15.30
CA GLY A 63 9.15 -13.01 14.06
C GLY A 63 8.13 -13.04 12.91
N GLN A 64 6.93 -12.48 13.11
CA GLN A 64 5.89 -12.46 12.11
C GLN A 64 5.76 -11.11 11.40
N LYS A 65 5.21 -11.18 10.19
CA LYS A 65 4.81 -10.04 9.39
C LYS A 65 3.30 -10.12 9.13
N THR A 66 2.60 -9.01 9.35
CA THR A 66 1.19 -8.89 9.01
C THR A 66 1.00 -7.84 7.94
N ASP A 67 0.29 -8.22 6.88
CA ASP A 67 -0.02 -7.36 5.74
C ASP A 67 -1.49 -6.93 5.77
N ILE A 68 -1.73 -5.63 5.61
CA ILE A 68 -3.05 -5.05 5.49
C ILE A 68 -3.16 -4.48 4.08
N THR A 69 -4.07 -5.03 3.30
CA THR A 69 -4.28 -4.70 1.88
C THR A 69 -5.58 -3.94 1.68
N GLU A 70 -5.87 -3.56 0.44
CA GLU A 70 -7.13 -2.92 0.04
C GLU A 70 -7.42 -1.62 0.81
N ILE A 71 -6.35 -0.86 1.06
CA ILE A 71 -6.44 0.40 1.80
C ILE A 71 -6.79 1.52 0.82
N ASN A 72 -7.88 2.22 1.09
CA ASN A 72 -8.26 3.40 0.30
C ASN A 72 -7.18 4.50 0.42
N LYS A 73 -7.18 5.43 -0.54
CA LYS A 73 -6.30 6.59 -0.45
C LYS A 73 -6.67 7.45 0.75
N GLY A 74 -5.67 7.99 1.44
CA GLY A 74 -5.89 8.85 2.59
C GLY A 74 -4.73 8.83 3.58
N THR A 75 -4.94 9.53 4.68
CA THR A 75 -3.99 9.62 5.79
C THR A 75 -4.53 8.82 6.95
N TYR A 76 -3.73 7.89 7.46
CA TYR A 76 -4.11 7.00 8.55
C TYR A 76 -3.08 7.05 9.66
N THR A 77 -3.54 7.03 10.90
CA THR A 77 -2.67 6.88 12.07
C THR A 77 -2.62 5.41 12.49
N TYR A 78 -1.48 5.02 13.05
CA TYR A 78 -1.36 3.78 13.81
C TYR A 78 -0.72 4.05 15.16
N SER A 79 -1.10 3.24 16.14
CA SER A 79 -0.44 3.19 17.43
C SER A 79 -0.07 1.75 17.76
N THR A 80 1.04 1.59 18.48
CA THR A 80 1.56 0.29 18.90
C THR A 80 1.60 0.21 20.42
N SER A 81 1.08 -0.88 20.95
CA SER A 81 1.23 -1.27 22.35
C SER A 81 1.86 -2.65 22.44
N PHE A 82 2.46 -2.94 23.59
CA PHE A 82 3.18 -4.18 23.85
C PHE A 82 3.21 -4.46 25.34
N ASN A 83 3.41 -5.72 25.69
CA ASN A 83 3.69 -6.10 27.06
C ASN A 83 5.20 -6.06 27.31
N LEU A 84 5.58 -5.66 28.53
CA LEU A 84 6.96 -5.68 28.97
C LEU A 84 7.48 -7.12 28.93
N PRO A 85 8.56 -7.42 28.19
CA PRO A 85 9.11 -8.76 28.16
C PRO A 85 9.79 -9.11 29.49
N VAL A 86 9.97 -10.41 29.72
CA VAL A 86 10.70 -10.90 30.90
C VAL A 86 12.12 -10.30 30.96
N GLY A 87 12.54 -9.88 32.15
CA GLY A 87 13.83 -9.25 32.38
C GLY A 87 13.87 -7.73 32.17
N ALA A 88 12.77 -7.12 31.71
CA ALA A 88 12.61 -5.67 31.71
C ALA A 88 11.81 -5.19 32.93
N THR A 89 12.17 -4.04 33.48
CA THR A 89 11.47 -3.37 34.59
C THR A 89 10.81 -2.05 34.15
N SER A 90 11.25 -1.50 33.03
CA SER A 90 10.65 -0.34 32.38
C SER A 90 10.75 -0.44 30.87
N SER A 91 10.07 0.45 30.16
CA SER A 91 10.15 0.56 28.70
C SER A 91 10.33 1.99 28.22
N THR A 92 10.93 2.10 27.04
CA THR A 92 10.93 3.30 26.22
C THR A 92 10.66 2.93 24.75
N THR A 93 10.23 3.91 23.97
CA THR A 93 9.99 3.77 22.54
C THR A 93 10.84 4.75 21.75
N ASN A 94 11.24 4.36 20.54
CA ASN A 94 12.05 5.21 19.66
C ASN A 94 11.63 5.08 18.19
N GLY A 95 11.72 6.17 17.44
CA GLY A 95 11.35 6.20 16.02
C GLY A 95 9.84 6.02 15.80
N ASP A 96 9.49 5.32 14.74
CA ASP A 96 8.13 5.23 14.20
C ASP A 96 7.26 4.18 14.93
N VAL A 97 7.39 4.04 16.25
CA VAL A 97 6.57 3.06 17.00
C VAL A 97 5.09 3.44 16.95
N ASN A 98 4.80 4.73 16.93
CA ASN A 98 3.50 5.30 16.61
C ASN A 98 3.72 6.29 15.46
N GLY A 99 2.77 6.39 14.55
CA GLY A 99 2.96 7.25 13.40
C GLY A 99 1.75 7.46 12.53
N THR A 100 1.99 8.16 11.43
CA THR A 100 1.01 8.47 10.39
C THR A 100 1.53 7.95 9.06
N VAL A 101 0.68 7.25 8.32
CA VAL A 101 0.95 6.77 6.97
C VAL A 101 0.07 7.54 5.98
N ILE A 102 0.67 7.99 4.88
CA ILE A 102 -0.04 8.60 3.76
C ILE A 102 -0.11 7.55 2.66
N ILE A 103 -1.31 7.22 2.22
CA ILE A 103 -1.60 6.20 1.22
C ILE A 103 -2.10 6.91 -0.04
N ASN A 104 -1.26 6.91 -1.08
CA ASN A 104 -1.61 7.31 -2.44
C ASN A 104 -2.02 6.08 -3.26
N SER A 105 -1.83 6.11 -4.58
CA SER A 105 -2.14 4.98 -5.46
C SER A 105 -0.92 4.06 -5.55
N ASP A 106 -1.10 2.76 -5.29
CA ASP A 106 -0.03 1.75 -5.35
C ASP A 106 1.05 1.97 -4.27
N THR A 107 0.65 2.55 -3.13
CA THR A 107 1.53 2.83 -2.00
C THR A 107 1.73 1.59 -1.14
N LYS A 108 3.00 1.26 -0.89
CA LYS A 108 3.43 0.17 -0.01
C LYS A 108 4.21 0.76 1.14
N VAL A 109 3.67 0.61 2.33
CA VAL A 109 4.31 1.03 3.58
C VAL A 109 4.82 -0.20 4.32
N LEU A 110 6.03 -0.12 4.84
CA LEU A 110 6.60 -1.14 5.72
C LEU A 110 7.09 -0.49 7.00
N VAL A 111 6.56 -0.95 8.13
CA VAL A 111 7.03 -0.61 9.47
C VAL A 111 7.75 -1.83 10.03
N ILE A 112 9.02 -1.68 10.36
CA ILE A 112 9.84 -2.73 10.97
C ILE A 112 10.08 -2.39 12.43
N TYR A 113 9.76 -3.32 13.32
CA TYR A 113 9.99 -3.19 14.75
C TYR A 113 11.18 -4.03 15.16
N THR A 114 12.03 -3.47 16.02
CA THR A 114 13.15 -4.16 16.69
C THR A 114 13.15 -3.78 18.15
N SER A 115 13.89 -4.53 18.97
CA SER A 115 14.04 -4.17 20.38
C SER A 115 15.38 -4.52 20.97
N SER A 116 15.70 -3.87 22.07
CA SER A 116 16.84 -4.20 22.93
C SER A 116 16.45 -4.11 24.40
N ILE A 117 17.19 -4.79 25.27
CA ILE A 117 17.10 -4.66 26.72
C ILE A 117 18.49 -4.31 27.24
N VAL A 118 18.63 -3.13 27.83
CA VAL A 118 19.90 -2.67 28.42
C VAL A 118 19.61 -2.15 29.83
N GLY A 119 20.27 -2.71 30.84
CA GLY A 119 20.09 -2.29 32.24
C GLY A 119 18.65 -2.43 32.75
N GLY A 120 17.87 -3.39 32.24
CA GLY A 120 16.47 -3.59 32.60
C GLY A 120 15.48 -2.67 31.86
N VAL A 121 15.95 -1.78 30.99
CA VAL A 121 15.08 -0.93 30.17
C VAL A 121 14.86 -1.60 28.81
N PHE A 122 13.62 -1.97 28.52
CA PHE A 122 13.22 -2.43 27.19
C PHE A 122 13.03 -1.24 26.24
N THR A 123 13.75 -1.21 25.13
CA THR A 123 13.58 -0.19 24.09
C THR A 123 12.94 -0.82 22.88
N LEU A 124 11.69 -0.44 22.57
CA LEU A 124 11.07 -0.77 21.28
C LEU A 124 11.45 0.32 20.27
N SER A 125 12.05 -0.06 19.16
CA SER A 125 12.35 0.85 18.05
C SER A 125 11.54 0.45 16.82
N ALA A 126 11.15 1.43 16.03
CA ALA A 126 10.57 1.16 14.72
C ALA A 126 11.06 2.12 13.65
N THR A 127 11.03 1.65 12.41
CA THR A 127 11.33 2.45 11.22
C THR A 127 10.24 2.24 10.19
N LEU A 128 9.71 3.34 9.68
CA LEU A 128 8.75 3.39 8.60
C LEU A 128 9.46 3.66 7.27
N SER A 129 9.08 2.89 6.26
CA SER A 129 9.49 3.09 4.88
C SER A 129 8.27 3.05 3.96
N THR A 130 8.31 3.82 2.88
CA THR A 130 7.23 3.90 1.89
C THR A 130 7.80 3.76 0.48
N SER A 131 7.03 3.14 -0.41
CA SER A 131 7.36 3.03 -1.83
C SER A 131 7.12 4.32 -2.62
N GLU A 132 6.50 5.33 -2.02
CA GLU A 132 6.37 6.64 -2.65
C GLU A 132 7.78 7.22 -2.88
N SER A 133 8.04 7.64 -4.13
CA SER A 133 9.31 8.25 -4.51
C SER A 133 9.65 9.41 -3.57
N GLN A 134 10.82 9.37 -2.94
CA GLN A 134 11.50 10.62 -2.55
C GLN A 134 11.52 11.48 -3.81
N GLY A 135 11.01 12.72 -3.73
CA GLY A 135 10.90 13.60 -4.89
C GLY A 135 12.21 13.70 -5.66
N THR A 136 12.13 13.94 -6.97
CA THR A 136 13.30 14.26 -7.79
C THR A 136 14.21 15.22 -7.04
N PRO A 137 15.51 14.92 -6.86
CA PRO A 137 16.41 15.85 -6.19
C PRO A 137 16.37 17.16 -6.98
N THR A 138 15.93 18.23 -6.34
CA THR A 138 16.25 19.57 -6.82
C THR A 138 17.77 19.68 -6.70
N SER A 139 18.46 19.59 -7.84
CA SER A 139 19.92 19.77 -7.94
C SER A 139 20.36 21.07 -7.24
N PRO A 140 21.62 21.14 -6.78
CA PRO A 140 22.12 22.14 -5.85
C PRO A 140 22.05 23.58 -6.35
#